data_AF-F1LG39-F1
#
_entry.id   AF-F1LG39-F1
#
_cell.length_a   1.000
_cell.length_b   1.000
_cell.length_c   1.000
_cell.angle_alpha   90.00
_cell.angle_beta   90.00
_cell.angle_gamma   90.00
#
_symmetry.space_group_name_H-M   'P 1'
#
loop_
_entity.id
_entity.type
_entity.pdbx_description
1 polymer ?
#
loop_
_entity_poly.entity_id
_entity_poly.type
_entity_poly.pdbx_seq_one_letter_code
_entity_poly.pdbx_strand_id
1 'polypeptide(L)'
;MTSKTVRSASERALRYVEKTGRIKLQDLRDNPGARSEGRQVRTWMNQAGHTRGELQHAAKPPLGWIWGDFFRPWQRMFPGEKYFNGDINLRREYPPLSLLELQRLIDLGWLDTSRLIDITALCNTKQYRCNPSLRQFGVQLTDQGAECFASVVDLEVQWASETAIAAVERAGGCIRTAYYDIASLEAAIDPEKWFQAGKPIPRRKAE
;
A
#
# COMPACT_ATOMS: atom_id res chain seq x y z
N MET A 1 41.27 29.70 24.43
CA MET A 1 40.55 28.43 24.27
C MET A 1 39.65 28.54 23.04
N THR A 2 40.05 27.95 21.91
CA THR A 2 39.27 28.05 20.66
C THR A 2 38.14 27.03 20.69
N SER A 3 36.89 27.51 20.67
CA SER A 3 35.71 26.67 20.63
C SER A 3 35.71 25.86 19.34
N LYS A 4 35.64 24.53 19.46
CA LYS A 4 35.40 23.65 18.30
C LYS A 4 33.97 23.93 17.83
N THR A 5 33.82 24.74 16.80
CA THR A 5 32.54 24.92 16.09
C THR A 5 32.10 23.53 15.60
N VAL A 6 30.98 23.05 16.14
CA VAL A 6 30.40 21.77 15.73
C VAL A 6 29.89 21.95 14.30
N ARG A 7 30.68 21.49 13.32
CA ARG A 7 30.29 21.54 11.91
C ARG A 7 29.35 20.39 11.59
N SER A 8 28.26 20.70 10.90
CA SER A 8 27.32 19.70 10.41
C SER A 8 28.04 18.68 9.50
N ALA A 9 27.57 17.44 9.47
CA ALA A 9 28.12 16.40 8.61
C ALA A 9 28.12 16.80 7.13
N SER A 10 27.12 17.59 6.70
CA SER A 10 27.03 18.15 5.35
C SER A 10 28.15 19.12 5.04
N GLU A 11 28.46 20.06 5.95
CA GLU A 11 29.55 21.02 5.78
C GLU A 11 30.93 20.34 5.74
N ARG A 12 31.09 19.26 6.51
CA ARG A 12 32.31 18.45 6.47
C ARG A 12 32.44 17.73 5.14
N ALA A 13 31.36 17.12 4.64
CA ALA A 13 31.33 16.46 3.34
C ALA A 13 31.64 17.43 2.18
N LEU A 14 31.04 18.63 2.18
CA LEU A 14 31.31 19.66 1.18
C LEU A 14 32.79 20.05 1.12
N ARG A 15 33.44 20.25 2.27
CA ARG A 15 34.88 20.55 2.32
C ARG A 15 35.75 19.42 1.78
N TYR A 16 35.33 18.16 1.91
CA TYR A 16 36.05 17.04 1.29
C TYR A 16 35.90 17.07 -0.22
N VAL A 17 34.68 17.32 -0.72
CA VAL A 17 34.42 17.43 -2.17
C VAL A 17 35.16 18.61 -2.80
N GLU A 18 35.19 19.77 -2.14
CA GLU A 18 35.95 20.96 -2.58
C GLU A 18 37.44 20.71 -2.73
N LYS A 19 38.01 19.84 -1.88
CA LYS A 19 39.43 19.49 -1.90
C LYS A 19 39.77 18.41 -2.92
N THR A 20 38.79 17.64 -3.38
CA THR A 20 38.98 16.60 -4.39
C THR A 20 38.96 17.18 -5.80
N GLY A 21 39.62 16.49 -6.74
CA GLY A 21 39.51 16.84 -8.16
C GLY A 21 38.10 16.62 -8.72
N ARG A 22 37.86 17.10 -9.95
CA ARG A 22 36.57 16.91 -10.63
C ARG A 22 36.22 15.42 -10.74
N ILE A 23 35.05 15.04 -10.23
CA ILE A 23 34.51 13.68 -10.32
C ILE A 23 34.32 13.29 -11.79
N LYS A 24 34.88 12.15 -12.18
CA LYS A 24 34.77 11.58 -13.54
C LYS A 24 33.90 10.32 -13.50
N LEU A 25 33.45 9.87 -14.67
CA LEU A 25 32.63 8.65 -14.80
C LEU A 25 33.32 7.40 -14.21
N GLN A 26 34.65 7.34 -14.30
CA GLN A 26 35.47 6.26 -13.75
C GLN A 26 35.49 6.20 -12.21
N ASP A 27 35.14 7.30 -11.53
CA ASP A 27 35.14 7.39 -10.07
C ASP A 27 33.82 6.92 -9.46
N LEU A 28 32.80 6.66 -10.30
CA LEU A 28 31.52 6.12 -9.87
C LEU A 28 31.70 4.70 -9.34
N ARG A 29 31.30 4.49 -8.09
CA ARG A 29 31.27 3.18 -7.43
C ARG A 29 29.92 3.01 -6.75
N ASP A 30 29.45 1.78 -6.71
CA ASP A 30 28.28 1.44 -5.92
C ASP A 30 28.58 1.62 -4.42
N ASN A 31 27.54 1.90 -3.63
CA ASN A 31 27.69 1.92 -2.18
C ASN A 31 28.23 0.56 -1.70
N PRO A 32 29.17 0.55 -0.73
CA PRO A 32 29.73 -0.70 -0.23
C PRO A 32 28.59 -1.59 0.29
N GLY A 33 28.50 -2.81 -0.25
CA GLY A 33 27.43 -3.76 0.06
C GLY A 33 26.14 -3.64 -0.76
N ALA A 34 26.00 -2.63 -1.64
CA ALA A 34 24.85 -2.54 -2.55
C ALA A 34 24.85 -3.64 -3.61
N ARG A 35 26.05 -4.12 -3.99
CA ARG A 35 26.22 -5.34 -4.78
C ARG A 35 26.88 -6.40 -3.90
N SER A 36 26.20 -7.51 -3.70
CA SER A 36 26.79 -8.73 -3.17
C SER A 36 27.24 -9.61 -4.34
N GLU A 37 28.47 -10.10 -4.28
CA GLU A 37 28.90 -11.15 -5.19
C GLU A 37 28.16 -12.44 -4.81
N GLY A 38 27.46 -13.04 -5.78
CA GLY A 38 26.84 -14.34 -5.58
C GLY A 38 27.90 -15.36 -5.16
N ARG A 39 27.60 -16.19 -4.16
CA ARG A 39 28.51 -17.24 -3.71
C ARG A 39 28.78 -18.22 -4.86
N GLN A 40 29.91 -18.06 -5.54
CA GLN A 40 30.38 -19.02 -6.54
C GLN A 40 31.04 -20.18 -5.81
N VAL A 41 30.41 -21.34 -5.83
CA VAL A 41 31.02 -22.59 -5.33
C VAL A 41 32.01 -23.09 -6.37
N ARG A 42 33.31 -23.04 -6.07
CA ARG A 42 34.37 -23.56 -6.94
C ARG A 42 34.80 -24.95 -6.47
N THR A 43 35.34 -25.77 -7.37
CA THR A 43 35.77 -27.17 -7.12
C THR A 43 36.72 -27.33 -5.94
N TRP A 44 37.55 -26.32 -5.64
CA TRP A 44 38.52 -26.33 -4.54
C TRP A 44 37.97 -25.81 -3.20
N MET A 45 36.71 -25.34 -3.15
CA MET A 45 36.06 -24.85 -1.93
C MET A 45 35.51 -26.03 -1.13
N ASN A 46 36.39 -26.69 -0.38
CA ASN A 46 36.24 -27.99 0.29
C ASN A 46 35.17 -28.09 1.40
N GLN A 47 34.21 -27.17 1.48
CA GLN A 47 33.06 -27.27 2.39
C GLN A 47 31.75 -26.71 1.80
N ALA A 48 31.80 -26.09 0.63
CA ALA A 48 30.64 -25.41 0.04
C ALA A 48 29.83 -26.31 -0.92
N GLY A 49 30.37 -27.48 -1.27
CA GLY A 49 29.78 -28.45 -2.21
C GLY A 49 29.49 -29.82 -1.59
N HIS A 50 29.56 -29.97 -0.26
CA HIS A 50 29.12 -31.19 0.42
C HIS A 50 27.60 -31.27 0.51
N THR A 51 26.94 -31.26 -0.64
CA THR A 51 25.57 -31.72 -0.76
C THR A 51 25.68 -33.14 -1.29
N ARG A 52 25.48 -34.14 -0.43
CA ARG A 52 25.39 -35.55 -0.82
C ARG A 52 23.91 -35.89 -0.97
N GLY A 53 23.58 -36.67 -2.00
CA GLY A 53 22.20 -37.12 -2.25
C GLY A 53 21.35 -36.09 -2.99
N GLU A 54 20.09 -35.96 -2.60
CA GLU A 54 19.06 -35.23 -3.36
C GLU A 54 19.38 -33.76 -3.62
N LEU A 55 20.12 -33.12 -2.70
CA LEU A 55 20.52 -31.71 -2.85
C LEU A 55 21.55 -31.52 -3.98
N GLN A 56 22.35 -32.54 -4.29
CA GLN A 56 23.32 -32.54 -5.38
C GLN A 56 22.64 -32.68 -6.74
N HIS A 57 21.61 -33.52 -6.81
CA HIS A 57 20.85 -33.83 -8.02
C HIS A 57 19.67 -32.87 -8.24
N ALA A 58 19.53 -31.84 -7.40
CA ALA A 58 18.35 -30.95 -7.35
C ALA A 58 17.02 -31.72 -7.24
N ALA A 59 17.05 -32.92 -6.66
CA ALA A 59 15.92 -33.83 -6.51
C ALA A 59 15.23 -33.64 -5.16
N LYS A 60 15.09 -32.39 -4.68
CA LYS A 60 14.40 -32.12 -3.43
C LYS A 60 12.92 -32.49 -3.56
N PRO A 61 12.32 -33.10 -2.52
CA PRO A 61 10.88 -33.29 -2.50
C PRO A 61 10.15 -31.94 -2.46
N PRO A 62 8.85 -31.91 -2.84
CA PRO A 62 8.07 -30.68 -2.87
C PRO A 62 7.94 -30.03 -1.49
N LEU A 63 7.65 -28.73 -1.48
CA LEU A 63 7.42 -27.99 -0.24
C LEU A 63 6.25 -28.62 0.55
N GLY A 64 6.47 -28.87 1.84
CA GLY A 64 5.49 -29.54 2.71
C GLY A 64 5.69 -31.05 2.84
N TRP A 65 6.75 -31.60 2.24
CA TRP A 65 7.16 -32.99 2.44
C TRP A 65 7.59 -33.28 3.87
N ILE A 66 7.06 -34.36 4.45
CA ILE A 66 7.43 -34.88 5.77
C ILE A 66 8.14 -36.22 5.57
N TRP A 67 9.42 -36.27 5.93
CA TRP A 67 10.22 -37.48 5.84
C TRP A 67 9.66 -38.57 6.74
N GLY A 68 9.34 -39.74 6.17
CA GLY A 68 8.86 -40.91 6.91
C GLY A 68 7.33 -41.08 6.98
N ASP A 69 6.54 -40.05 6.68
CA ASP A 69 5.07 -40.16 6.64
C ASP A 69 4.52 -39.52 5.36
N PHE A 70 4.71 -40.26 4.25
CA PHE A 70 4.32 -39.84 2.90
C PHE A 70 2.82 -39.50 2.79
N PHE A 71 1.98 -40.16 3.59
CA PHE A 71 0.53 -40.06 3.46
C PHE A 71 -0.08 -38.92 4.28
N ARG A 72 0.70 -38.23 5.12
CA ARG A 72 0.20 -37.18 6.04
C ARG A 72 1.01 -35.88 5.99
N PRO A 73 1.09 -35.18 4.84
CA PRO A 73 1.68 -33.83 4.82
C PRO A 73 0.87 -32.88 5.71
N TRP A 74 1.53 -31.88 6.30
CA TRP A 74 0.92 -30.94 7.27
C TRP A 74 -0.41 -30.35 6.80
N GLN A 75 -0.48 -29.96 5.52
CA GLN A 75 -1.67 -29.37 4.88
C GLN A 75 -2.88 -30.32 4.84
N ARG A 76 -2.67 -31.63 4.97
CA ARG A 76 -3.72 -32.67 4.99
C ARG A 76 -4.01 -33.21 6.38
N MET A 77 -3.18 -32.91 7.38
CA MET A 77 -3.38 -33.38 8.75
C MET A 77 -4.66 -32.80 9.36
N PHE A 78 -4.97 -31.55 9.01
CA PHE A 78 -6.17 -30.85 9.49
C PHE A 78 -7.23 -30.83 8.38
N PRO A 79 -8.52 -31.12 8.69
CA PRO A 79 -9.58 -30.96 7.71
C PRO A 79 -9.70 -29.48 7.33
N GLY A 80 -9.81 -29.21 6.04
CA GLY A 80 -10.07 -27.86 5.55
C GLY A 80 -11.46 -27.39 5.96
N GLU A 81 -11.59 -26.12 6.31
CA GLU A 81 -12.89 -25.50 6.57
C GLU A 81 -13.60 -25.21 5.23
N LYS A 82 -14.75 -25.86 5.01
CA LYS A 82 -15.49 -25.81 3.74
C LYS A 82 -15.92 -24.39 3.33
N TYR A 83 -16.18 -23.53 4.30
CA TYR A 83 -16.70 -22.18 4.08
C TYR A 83 -15.64 -21.10 4.17
N PHE A 84 -14.40 -21.46 4.52
CA PHE A 84 -13.30 -20.50 4.62
C PHE A 84 -13.05 -19.88 3.24
N ASN A 85 -13.36 -18.58 3.12
CA ASN A 85 -13.27 -17.81 1.88
C ASN A 85 -14.09 -18.34 0.70
N GLY A 86 -15.14 -19.15 0.93
CA GLY A 86 -16.03 -19.61 -0.14
C GLY A 86 -16.71 -18.45 -0.90
N ASP A 87 -17.00 -17.37 -0.19
CA ASP A 87 -17.68 -16.18 -0.75
C ASP A 87 -16.71 -15.05 -1.09
N ILE A 88 -15.38 -15.29 -1.10
CA ILE A 88 -14.39 -14.24 -1.36
C ILE A 88 -14.63 -13.54 -2.70
N ASN A 89 -15.23 -14.26 -3.65
CA ASN A 89 -15.58 -13.72 -4.95
C ASN A 89 -16.88 -12.90 -4.99
N LEU A 90 -17.68 -12.97 -3.94
CA LEU A 90 -18.97 -12.29 -3.84
C LEU A 90 -18.93 -11.12 -2.85
N ARG A 91 -17.99 -11.14 -1.91
CA ARG A 91 -17.84 -10.10 -0.89
C ARG A 91 -17.45 -8.77 -1.51
N ARG A 92 -18.15 -7.71 -1.06
CA ARG A 92 -17.81 -6.33 -1.36
C ARG A 92 -16.88 -5.81 -0.27
N GLU A 93 -15.73 -5.32 -0.66
CA GLU A 93 -14.78 -4.70 0.27
C GLU A 93 -14.83 -3.18 0.15
N TYR A 94 -14.67 -2.49 1.27
CA TYR A 94 -14.59 -1.03 1.32
C TYR A 94 -13.36 -0.66 2.15
N PRO A 95 -12.26 -0.18 1.54
CA PRO A 95 -11.10 0.25 2.31
C PRO A 95 -11.47 1.35 3.31
N PRO A 96 -11.09 1.18 4.60
CA PRO A 96 -11.46 2.09 5.66
C PRO A 96 -10.72 3.42 5.55
N LEU A 97 -11.43 4.51 5.83
CA LEU A 97 -10.91 5.86 5.99
C LEU A 97 -11.33 6.37 7.37
N SER A 98 -10.35 6.67 8.22
CA SER A 98 -10.61 7.20 9.56
C SER A 98 -10.93 8.68 9.53
N LEU A 99 -11.80 9.13 10.44
CA LEU A 99 -12.05 10.57 10.65
C LEU A 99 -10.78 11.33 11.04
N LEU A 100 -9.87 10.71 11.78
CA LEU A 100 -8.56 11.28 12.11
C LEU A 100 -7.72 11.56 10.86
N GLU A 101 -7.66 10.59 9.94
CA GLU A 101 -6.94 10.76 8.69
C GLU A 101 -7.60 11.77 7.77
N LEU A 102 -8.94 11.78 7.72
CA LEU A 102 -9.71 12.76 6.97
C LEU A 102 -9.43 14.19 7.47
N GLN A 103 -9.46 14.41 8.80
CA GLN A 103 -9.10 15.69 9.40
C GLN A 103 -7.66 16.09 9.05
N ARG A 104 -6.71 15.15 9.15
CA ARG A 104 -5.32 15.40 8.76
C ARG A 104 -5.18 15.85 7.30
N LEU A 105 -5.93 15.24 6.37
CA LEU A 105 -5.91 15.62 4.95
C LEU A 105 -6.44 17.05 4.74
N ILE A 106 -7.44 17.46 5.52
CA ILE A 106 -7.99 18.81 5.49
C ILE A 106 -7.00 19.82 6.08
N ASP A 107 -6.42 19.51 7.24
CA ASP A 107 -5.47 20.40 7.92
C ASP A 107 -4.21 20.64 7.09
N LEU A 108 -3.77 19.64 6.31
CA LEU A 108 -2.67 19.77 5.36
C LEU A 108 -3.05 20.53 4.08
N GLY A 109 -4.33 20.83 3.87
CA GLY A 109 -4.85 21.50 2.69
C GLY A 109 -4.89 20.61 1.44
N TRP A 110 -4.94 19.29 1.60
CA TRP A 110 -5.02 18.34 0.48
C TRP A 110 -6.46 18.15 -0.01
N LEU A 111 -7.43 18.39 0.87
CA LEU A 111 -8.85 18.37 0.57
C LEU A 111 -9.44 19.78 0.73
N ASP A 112 -10.24 20.19 -0.25
CA ASP A 112 -11.00 21.43 -0.21
C ASP A 112 -12.37 21.17 0.40
N THR A 113 -12.64 21.78 1.56
CA THR A 113 -13.89 21.60 2.30
C THR A 113 -15.06 22.39 1.74
N SER A 114 -14.82 23.30 0.79
CA SER A 114 -15.87 24.09 0.13
C SER A 114 -16.68 23.31 -0.92
N ARG A 115 -16.19 22.12 -1.28
CA ARG A 115 -16.79 21.25 -2.31
C ARG A 115 -17.13 19.90 -1.70
N LEU A 116 -18.01 19.19 -2.40
CA LEU A 116 -18.31 17.80 -2.10
C LEU A 116 -17.03 16.95 -2.20
N ILE A 117 -16.69 16.27 -1.12
CA ILE A 117 -15.58 15.34 -1.04
C ILE A 117 -16.09 13.96 -1.48
N ASP A 118 -15.87 13.68 -2.76
CA ASP A 118 -16.15 12.39 -3.40
C ASP A 118 -14.93 11.45 -3.37
N ILE A 119 -15.13 10.20 -3.78
CA ILE A 119 -14.05 9.23 -3.96
C ILE A 119 -12.96 9.71 -4.94
N THR A 120 -13.32 10.54 -5.92
CA THR A 120 -12.39 11.20 -6.85
C THR A 120 -11.43 12.13 -6.10
N ALA A 121 -11.98 12.99 -5.22
CA ALA A 121 -11.22 13.92 -4.40
C ALA A 121 -10.27 13.17 -3.45
N LEU A 122 -10.76 12.09 -2.83
CA LEU A 122 -9.96 11.23 -1.97
C LEU A 122 -8.82 10.55 -2.73
N CYS A 123 -9.07 9.95 -3.90
CA CYS A 123 -8.02 9.30 -4.69
C CYS A 123 -6.99 10.29 -5.25
N ASN A 124 -7.40 11.51 -5.58
CA ASN A 124 -6.50 12.57 -6.03
C ASN A 124 -5.45 12.96 -4.97
N THR A 125 -5.75 12.78 -3.67
CA THR A 125 -4.78 12.98 -2.59
C THR A 125 -3.61 11.97 -2.62
N LYS A 126 -3.76 10.85 -3.34
CA LYS A 126 -2.82 9.71 -3.39
C LYS A 126 -2.55 9.00 -2.04
N GLN A 127 -3.16 9.46 -0.94
CA GLN A 127 -3.13 8.76 0.35
C GLN A 127 -4.16 7.64 0.37
N TYR A 128 -5.36 7.93 -0.12
CA TYR A 128 -6.41 6.93 -0.24
C TYR A 128 -6.32 6.20 -1.57
N ARG A 129 -6.35 4.86 -1.54
CA ARG A 129 -6.31 4.01 -2.73
C ARG A 129 -7.46 3.02 -2.71
N CYS A 130 -8.29 3.09 -3.73
CA CYS A 130 -9.31 2.09 -4.03
C CYS A 130 -8.89 1.34 -5.29
N ASN A 131 -9.01 0.02 -5.29
CA ASN A 131 -8.67 -0.82 -6.44
C ASN A 131 -9.89 -1.69 -6.84
N PRO A 132 -10.59 -1.33 -7.92
CA PRO A 132 -11.75 -2.09 -8.41
C PRO A 132 -11.40 -3.52 -8.82
N SER A 133 -10.15 -3.79 -9.22
CA SER A 133 -9.70 -5.14 -9.57
C SER A 133 -9.69 -6.10 -8.38
N LEU A 134 -9.56 -5.55 -7.16
CA LEU A 134 -9.61 -6.30 -5.91
C LEU A 134 -11.03 -6.39 -5.33
N ARG A 135 -12.07 -6.08 -6.13
CA ARG A 135 -13.48 -6.02 -5.67
C ARG A 135 -13.69 -5.04 -4.51
N GLN A 136 -12.95 -3.94 -4.55
CA GLN A 136 -13.20 -2.81 -3.67
C GLN A 136 -14.27 -1.92 -4.31
N PHE A 137 -15.31 -1.60 -3.56
CA PHE A 137 -16.51 -0.90 -4.08
C PHE A 137 -16.60 0.55 -3.63
N GLY A 138 -15.64 1.05 -2.86
CA GLY A 138 -15.65 2.43 -2.37
C GLY A 138 -14.94 2.60 -1.04
N VAL A 139 -15.39 3.58 -0.27
CA VAL A 139 -14.82 4.01 1.00
C VAL A 139 -15.74 3.63 2.14
N GLN A 140 -15.13 3.12 3.21
CA GLN A 140 -15.77 2.90 4.49
C GLN A 140 -15.32 3.99 5.47
N LEU A 141 -16.21 4.90 5.86
CA LEU A 141 -15.88 5.90 6.88
C LEU A 141 -15.92 5.27 8.28
N THR A 142 -14.80 5.31 9.01
CA THR A 142 -14.67 4.76 10.36
C THR A 142 -14.57 5.87 11.40
N ASP A 143 -15.01 5.57 12.61
CA ASP A 143 -15.15 6.52 13.73
C ASP A 143 -13.86 6.79 14.51
N GLN A 144 -12.74 6.24 14.07
CA GLN A 144 -11.45 6.50 14.68
C GLN A 144 -11.11 8.01 14.58
N GLY A 145 -11.04 8.67 15.73
CA GLY A 145 -10.81 10.13 15.82
C GLY A 145 -12.09 10.98 15.85
N ALA A 146 -13.26 10.38 16.07
CA ALA A 146 -14.55 11.08 16.13
C ALA A 146 -14.62 12.22 17.17
N GLU A 147 -13.79 12.18 18.22
CA GLU A 147 -13.75 13.23 19.25
C GLU A 147 -12.97 14.48 18.80
N CYS A 148 -11.97 14.31 17.93
CA CYS A 148 -11.12 15.40 17.45
C CYS A 148 -11.60 15.99 16.12
N PHE A 149 -12.61 15.39 15.50
CA PHE A 149 -13.12 15.82 14.22
C PHE A 149 -13.91 17.13 14.35
N ALA A 150 -13.47 18.18 13.65
CA ALA A 150 -14.02 19.53 13.78
C ALA A 150 -14.25 20.23 12.43
N SER A 151 -13.89 19.60 11.31
CA SER A 151 -14.06 20.19 9.98
C SER A 151 -15.50 20.07 9.47
N VAL A 152 -16.02 21.18 8.93
CA VAL A 152 -17.30 21.20 8.22
C VAL A 152 -17.07 20.68 6.81
N VAL A 153 -17.66 19.53 6.47
CA VAL A 153 -17.47 18.87 5.18
C VAL A 153 -18.75 18.29 4.63
N ASP A 154 -18.91 18.37 3.32
CA ASP A 154 -19.91 17.61 2.57
C ASP A 154 -19.23 16.37 1.98
N LEU A 155 -19.65 15.19 2.42
CA LEU A 155 -19.02 13.91 2.08
C LEU A 155 -19.96 13.02 1.27
N GLU A 156 -19.42 12.38 0.23
CA GLU A 156 -20.05 11.25 -0.45
C GLU A 156 -19.22 9.98 -0.24
N VAL A 157 -19.76 9.04 0.54
CA VAL A 157 -19.10 7.77 0.89
C VAL A 157 -20.00 6.59 0.53
N GLN A 158 -19.45 5.38 0.46
CA GLN A 158 -20.23 4.19 0.12
C GLN A 158 -20.78 3.52 1.37
N TRP A 159 -20.01 3.56 2.46
CA TRP A 159 -20.41 3.04 3.76
C TRP A 159 -19.89 3.95 4.87
N ALA A 160 -20.67 4.15 5.92
CA ALA A 160 -20.27 4.91 7.10
C ALA A 160 -20.85 4.27 8.37
N SER A 161 -20.08 4.27 9.46
CA SER A 161 -20.62 3.88 10.77
C SER A 161 -21.51 4.98 11.35
N GLU A 162 -22.50 4.60 12.16
CA GLU A 162 -23.40 5.54 12.86
C GLU A 162 -22.64 6.57 13.69
N THR A 163 -21.59 6.11 14.39
CA THR A 163 -20.69 6.95 15.18
C THR A 163 -19.92 7.96 14.34
N ALA A 164 -19.51 7.58 13.13
CA ALA A 164 -18.84 8.49 12.21
C ALA A 164 -19.82 9.52 11.62
N ILE A 165 -21.06 9.11 11.31
CA ILE A 165 -22.10 10.02 10.84
C ILE A 165 -22.38 11.09 11.89
N ALA A 166 -22.62 10.67 13.14
CA ALA A 166 -22.87 11.58 14.25
C ALA A 166 -21.71 12.55 14.50
N ALA A 167 -20.46 12.13 14.27
CA ALA A 167 -19.30 13.00 14.43
C ALA A 167 -19.22 14.10 13.37
N VAL A 168 -19.52 13.79 12.11
CA VAL A 168 -19.53 14.77 11.01
C VAL A 168 -20.70 15.72 11.12
N GLU A 169 -21.91 15.22 11.44
CA GLU A 169 -23.08 16.07 11.65
C GLU A 169 -22.92 16.99 12.86
N ARG A 170 -22.24 16.52 13.93
CA ARG A 170 -21.90 17.36 15.10
C ARG A 170 -20.96 18.51 14.74
N ALA A 171 -20.02 18.29 13.80
CA ALA A 171 -19.17 19.35 13.28
C ALA A 171 -19.94 20.32 12.36
N GLY A 172 -21.15 19.96 11.92
CA GLY A 172 -22.00 20.75 11.02
C GLY A 172 -21.87 20.38 9.54
N GLY A 173 -21.24 19.24 9.22
CA GLY A 173 -21.13 18.71 7.86
C GLY A 173 -22.33 17.86 7.45
N CYS A 174 -22.34 17.42 6.20
CA CYS A 174 -23.34 16.52 5.63
C CYS A 174 -22.69 15.25 5.07
N ILE A 175 -23.30 14.09 5.28
CA ILE A 175 -22.86 12.82 4.67
C ILE A 175 -23.97 12.26 3.79
N ARG A 176 -23.63 11.91 2.54
CA ARG A 176 -24.45 11.13 1.64
C ARG A 176 -23.82 9.78 1.38
N THR A 177 -24.64 8.73 1.37
CA THR A 177 -24.23 7.42 0.86
C THR A 177 -24.61 7.27 -0.62
N ALA A 178 -23.66 6.83 -1.45
CA ALA A 178 -23.90 6.62 -2.88
C ALA A 178 -23.26 5.32 -3.36
N TYR A 179 -23.98 4.56 -4.18
CA TYR A 179 -23.47 3.34 -4.79
C TYR A 179 -22.73 3.63 -6.10
N TYR A 180 -21.61 2.92 -6.32
CA TYR A 180 -20.80 2.99 -7.53
C TYR A 180 -20.65 1.58 -8.13
N ASP A 181 -21.10 1.40 -9.36
CA ASP A 181 -20.72 0.23 -10.16
C ASP A 181 -19.21 0.19 -10.39
N ILE A 182 -18.66 -0.99 -10.64
CA ILE A 182 -17.23 -1.18 -10.94
C ILE A 182 -16.74 -0.24 -12.05
N ALA A 183 -17.47 -0.14 -13.17
CA ALA A 183 -17.06 0.74 -14.28
C ALA A 183 -17.13 2.24 -13.90
N SER A 184 -18.13 2.62 -13.11
CA SER A 184 -18.27 4.00 -12.62
C SER A 184 -17.20 4.34 -11.60
N LEU A 185 -16.83 3.37 -10.75
CA LEU A 185 -15.77 3.48 -9.77
C LEU A 185 -14.39 3.58 -10.43
N GLU A 186 -14.11 2.76 -11.45
CA GLU A 186 -12.89 2.86 -12.26
C GLU A 186 -12.73 4.24 -12.89
N ALA A 187 -13.83 4.78 -13.44
CA ALA A 187 -13.85 6.13 -14.00
C ALA A 187 -13.67 7.22 -12.93
N ALA A 188 -14.15 7.00 -11.70
CA ALA A 188 -14.06 7.94 -10.60
C ALA A 188 -12.68 7.94 -9.91
N ILE A 189 -12.00 6.79 -9.84
CA ILE A 189 -10.68 6.70 -9.19
C ILE A 189 -9.61 7.41 -10.01
N ASP A 190 -9.53 7.08 -11.30
CA ASP A 190 -8.53 7.64 -12.22
C ASP A 190 -9.21 8.17 -13.50
N PRO A 191 -9.85 9.35 -13.45
CA PRO A 191 -10.57 9.90 -14.59
C PRO A 191 -9.65 10.12 -15.80
N GLU A 192 -8.41 10.58 -15.59
CA GLU A 192 -7.43 10.77 -16.66
C GLU A 192 -7.17 9.48 -17.45
N LYS A 193 -6.97 8.36 -16.73
CA LYS A 193 -6.72 7.05 -17.33
C LYS A 193 -7.96 6.55 -18.09
N TRP A 194 -9.15 6.80 -17.56
CA TRP A 194 -10.41 6.45 -18.23
C TRP A 194 -10.56 7.20 -19.55
N PHE A 195 -10.31 8.51 -19.55
CA PHE A 195 -10.41 9.34 -20.76
C PHE A 195 -9.34 8.98 -21.80
N GLN A 196 -8.11 8.68 -21.38
CA GLN A 196 -7.05 8.21 -22.28
C GLN A 196 -7.39 6.88 -22.96
N ALA A 197 -8.19 6.02 -22.32
CA ALA A 197 -8.66 4.77 -22.92
C ALA A 197 -9.73 4.98 -24.01
N GLY A 198 -10.25 6.20 -24.20
CA GLY A 198 -11.26 6.52 -25.22
C GLY A 198 -12.64 5.91 -24.95
N LYS A 199 -12.90 5.47 -23.71
CA LYS A 199 -14.20 4.90 -23.31
C LYS A 199 -15.21 6.03 -23.06
N PRO A 200 -16.48 5.87 -23.44
CA PRO A 200 -17.51 6.84 -23.08
C PRO A 200 -17.68 6.91 -21.55
N ILE A 201 -18.15 8.05 -21.06
CA ILE A 201 -18.44 8.23 -19.62
C ILE A 201 -19.59 7.28 -19.24
N PRO A 202 -19.37 6.33 -18.32
CA PRO A 202 -20.42 5.41 -17.91
C PRO A 202 -21.50 6.15 -17.12
N ARG A 203 -22.77 5.79 -17.34
CA ARG A 203 -23.84 6.18 -16.42
C ARG A 203 -23.82 5.24 -15.22
N ARG A 204 -23.90 5.79 -14.01
CA ARG A 204 -24.07 5.00 -12.79
C ARG A 204 -25.39 4.22 -12.89
N LYS A 205 -25.34 2.91 -12.73
CA LYS A 205 -26.55 2.11 -12.54
C LYS A 205 -26.98 2.25 -11.08
N ALA A 206 -28.29 2.32 -10.87
CA ALA A 206 -28.85 2.12 -9.55
C ALA A 206 -28.70 0.63 -9.18
N GLU A 207 -28.56 0.35 -7.88
CA GLU A 207 -28.70 -1.01 -7.34
C GLU A 207 -30.03 -1.66 -7.72
#